data_AF-A0A7Y2C3W7-F1
#
_entry.id   AF-A0A7Y2C3W7-F1
#
_cell.length_a   1.000
_cell.length_b   1.000
_cell.length_c   1.000
_cell.angle_alpha   90.00
_cell.angle_beta   90.00
_cell.angle_gamma   90.00
#
_symmetry.space_group_name_H-M   'P 1'
#
loop_
_entity.id
_entity.type
_entity.pdbx_description
1 polymer ?
#
loop_
_entity_poly.entity_id
_entity_poly.type
_entity_poly.pdbx_seq_one_letter_code
_entity_poly.pdbx_strand_id
1 'polypeptide(L)'
;MDQDLRKKAKKKVEAKMAFYYCTVIFAFTAVILLIIGLALPEVAFWLMIPIPVFIMVLGILYLSAFGLPNTGSLSGDWKEEEIEKEMLDLYRRRKDRLSKLDELSESEILELKELERIREEQEWDEDLV
;
A
#
# COMPACT_ATOMS: atom_id res chain seq x y z
N MET A 1 -13.78 3.57 -3.80
CA MET A 1 -12.56 2.78 -3.51
C MET A 1 -11.29 3.55 -3.89
N ASP A 2 -11.18 4.07 -5.12
CA ASP A 2 -9.99 4.85 -5.54
C ASP A 2 -9.72 6.16 -4.79
N GLN A 3 -10.78 6.87 -4.35
CA GLN A 3 -10.60 8.17 -3.70
C GLN A 3 -9.94 8.08 -2.32
N ASP A 4 -10.22 7.03 -1.55
CA ASP A 4 -9.63 6.85 -0.23
C ASP A 4 -8.18 6.38 -0.32
N LEU A 5 -7.87 5.55 -1.32
CA LEU A 5 -6.49 5.15 -1.64
C LEU A 5 -5.64 6.37 -2.03
N ARG A 6 -6.18 7.26 -2.87
CA ARG A 6 -5.50 8.51 -3.27
C ARG A 6 -5.29 9.47 -2.11
N LYS A 7 -6.25 9.59 -1.19
CA LYS A 7 -6.12 10.42 0.02
C LYS A 7 -5.03 9.90 0.97
N LYS A 8 -4.95 8.59 1.15
CA LYS A 8 -3.89 7.95 1.96
C LYS A 8 -2.50 8.13 1.34
N ALA A 9 -2.39 7.90 0.02
CA ALA A 9 -1.15 8.14 -0.70
C ALA A 9 -0.69 9.60 -0.61
N LYS A 10 -1.62 10.56 -0.73
CA LYS A 10 -1.31 11.99 -0.60
C LYS A 10 -0.77 12.34 0.78
N LYS A 11 -1.37 11.83 1.86
CA LYS A 11 -0.87 12.03 3.23
C LYS A 11 0.54 11.47 3.44
N LYS A 12 0.85 10.30 2.87
CA LYS A 12 2.20 9.70 2.96
C LYS A 12 3.23 10.55 2.21
N VAL A 13 2.89 11.08 1.03
CA VAL A 13 3.78 11.96 0.25
C VAL A 13 3.97 13.31 0.95
N GLU A 14 2.92 13.86 1.55
CA GLU A 14 2.98 15.13 2.28
C GLU A 14 3.88 15.04 3.53
N ALA A 15 3.82 13.92 4.27
CA ALA A 15 4.73 13.67 5.38
C ALA A 15 6.20 13.55 4.93
N LYS A 16 6.46 12.89 3.79
CA LYS A 16 7.80 12.80 3.20
C LYS A 16 8.33 14.14 2.70
N MET A 17 7.46 14.97 2.12
CA MET A 17 7.81 16.34 1.70
C MET A 17 8.16 17.22 2.90
N ALA A 18 7.37 17.14 3.98
CA ALA A 18 7.64 17.87 5.22
C ALA A 18 9.01 17.50 5.82
N PHE A 19 9.38 16.21 5.79
CA PHE A 19 10.72 15.76 6.19
C PHE A 19 11.84 16.39 5.35
N TYR A 20 11.68 16.44 4.02
CA TYR A 20 12.67 17.09 3.15
C TYR A 20 12.83 18.57 3.46
N TYR A 21 11.72 19.31 3.64
CA TYR A 21 11.79 20.73 4.02
C TYR A 21 12.52 20.93 5.35
N CYS A 22 12.18 20.17 6.38
CA CYS A 22 12.84 20.26 7.68
C CYS A 22 14.33 19.89 7.60
N THR A 23 14.69 18.89 6.81
CA THR A 23 16.08 18.47 6.61
C THR A 23 16.91 19.54 5.92
N VAL A 24 16.36 20.17 4.87
CA VAL A 24 17.04 21.26 4.15
C VAL A 24 17.22 22.47 5.06
N ILE A 25 16.18 22.92 5.76
CA ILE A 25 16.27 24.04 6.70
C ILE A 25 17.29 23.74 7.79
N PHE A 26 17.28 22.52 8.33
CA PHE A 26 18.24 22.12 9.35
C PHE A 26 19.68 22.12 8.82
N ALA A 27 19.91 21.60 7.61
CA ALA A 27 21.24 21.60 7.00
C ALA A 27 21.77 23.03 6.82
N PHE A 28 20.94 23.96 6.35
CA PHE A 28 21.31 25.37 6.26
C PHE A 28 21.61 25.98 7.63
N THR A 29 20.76 25.70 8.62
CA THR A 29 20.96 26.21 9.99
C THR A 29 22.25 25.67 10.59
N ALA A 30 22.57 24.39 10.40
CA ALA A 30 23.78 23.75 10.89
C ALA A 30 25.04 24.35 10.26
N VAL A 31 25.03 24.63 8.94
CA VAL A 31 26.13 25.30 8.25
C VAL A 31 26.37 26.71 8.79
N ILE A 32 25.30 27.48 9.01
CA ILE A 32 25.40 28.84 9.58
C ILE A 32 25.95 28.78 11.01
N LEU A 33 25.44 27.88 11.85
CA LEU A 33 25.92 27.69 13.23
C LEU A 33 27.41 27.28 13.24
N LEU A 34 27.85 26.44 12.30
CA LEU A 34 29.24 26.04 12.16
C LEU A 34 30.15 27.21 11.77
N ILE A 35 29.73 28.04 10.81
CA ILE A 35 30.47 29.25 10.42
C ILE A 35 30.61 30.21 11.61
N ILE A 36 29.54 30.44 12.36
CA ILE A 36 29.56 31.31 13.55
C ILE A 36 30.45 30.72 14.65
N GLY A 37 30.37 29.40 14.88
CA GLY A 37 31.20 28.71 15.88
C GLY A 37 32.70 28.77 15.58
N LEU A 38 33.08 28.73 14.29
CA LEU A 38 34.48 28.94 13.87
C LEU A 38 34.93 30.40 14.04
N ALA A 39 34.03 31.36 13.87
CA ALA A 39 34.34 32.79 14.01
C ALA A 39 34.42 33.23 15.49
N LEU A 40 33.66 32.59 16.39
CA LEU A 40 33.51 32.97 17.80
C LEU A 40 33.70 31.76 18.73
N PRO A 41 34.96 31.40 19.09
CA PRO A 41 35.24 30.19 19.86
C PRO A 41 34.68 30.22 21.29
N GLU A 42 34.48 31.40 21.90
CA GLU A 42 33.90 31.52 23.24
C GLU A 42 32.41 31.12 23.30
N VAL A 43 31.70 31.23 22.18
CA VAL A 43 30.25 30.96 22.09
C VAL A 43 29.96 29.60 21.46
N ALA A 44 31.00 28.94 20.93
CA ALA A 44 30.89 27.65 20.25
C ALA A 44 30.22 26.57 21.12
N PHE A 45 30.47 26.58 22.44
CA PHE A 45 29.83 25.66 23.37
C PHE A 45 28.31 25.82 23.43
N TRP A 46 27.81 27.07 23.45
CA TRP A 46 26.37 27.37 23.46
C TRP A 46 25.72 27.06 22.11
N LEU A 47 26.43 27.25 21.01
CA LEU A 47 25.99 26.91 19.65
C LEU A 47 25.87 25.40 19.41
N MET A 48 26.53 24.58 20.24
CA MET A 48 26.49 23.12 20.12
C MET A 48 25.24 22.49 20.77
N ILE A 49 24.58 23.20 21.70
CA ILE A 49 23.35 22.78 22.39
C ILE A 49 22.16 22.51 21.45
N PRO A 50 21.85 23.35 20.44
CA PRO A 50 20.72 23.09 19.56
C PRO A 50 20.93 21.89 18.63
N ILE A 51 22.17 21.47 18.37
CA ILE A 51 22.48 20.35 17.46
C ILE A 51 21.79 19.03 17.89
N PRO A 52 21.95 18.53 19.13
CA PRO A 52 21.26 17.32 19.57
C PRO A 52 19.73 17.44 19.56
N VAL A 53 19.19 18.64 19.86
CA VAL A 53 17.74 18.89 19.80
C VAL A 53 17.24 18.73 18.37
N PHE A 54 17.96 19.30 17.40
CA PHE A 54 17.59 19.16 16.01
C PHE A 54 17.76 17.73 15.48
N ILE A 55 18.78 17.00 15.92
CA ILE A 55 18.94 15.57 15.62
C ILE A 55 17.74 14.78 16.15
N MET A 56 17.27 15.08 17.36
CA MET A 56 16.08 14.42 17.94
C MET A 56 14.83 14.71 17.11
N VAL A 57 14.61 15.97 16.71
CA VAL A 57 13.47 16.38 15.87
C VAL A 57 13.52 15.70 14.49
N LEU A 58 14.70 15.62 13.89
CA LEU A 58 14.93 14.88 12.64
C LEU A 58 14.64 13.39 12.81
N GLY A 59 15.04 12.80 13.93
CA GLY A 59 14.72 11.40 14.25
C GLY A 59 13.22 11.17 14.33
N ILE A 60 12.47 12.04 15.02
CA ILE A 60 11.01 11.94 15.11
C ILE A 60 10.35 12.12 13.74
N LEU A 61 10.79 13.09 12.94
CA LEU A 61 10.27 13.31 11.59
C LEU A 61 10.59 12.15 10.65
N TYR A 62 11.78 11.58 10.75
CA TYR A 62 12.17 10.38 10.00
C TYR A 62 11.28 9.19 10.37
N LEU A 63 11.08 8.95 11.67
CA LEU A 63 10.18 7.91 12.16
C LEU A 63 8.73 8.15 11.72
N SER A 64 8.29 9.40 11.67
CA SER A 64 6.94 9.74 11.19
C SER A 64 6.76 9.60 9.69
N ALA A 65 7.80 9.84 8.88
CA ALA A 65 7.72 9.84 7.42
C ALA A 65 8.07 8.49 6.77
N PHE A 66 8.97 7.73 7.41
CA PHE A 66 9.50 6.46 6.89
C PHE A 66 9.26 5.27 7.82
N GLY A 67 8.83 5.49 9.07
CA GLY A 67 8.71 4.42 10.06
C GLY A 67 10.07 3.92 10.55
N LEU A 68 10.05 2.87 11.38
CA LEU A 68 11.26 2.20 11.86
C LEU A 68 11.76 1.20 10.80
N PRO A 69 12.99 1.36 10.26
CA PRO A 69 13.50 0.49 9.20
C PRO A 69 13.83 -0.95 9.64
N ASN A 70 13.81 -1.26 10.94
CA ASN A 70 14.23 -2.57 11.46
C ASN A 70 13.17 -3.30 12.31
N THR A 71 11.97 -2.74 12.41
CA THR A 71 10.83 -3.42 13.07
C THR A 71 9.67 -3.45 12.08
N GLY A 72 9.70 -4.44 11.18
CA GLY A 72 8.65 -4.69 10.20
C GLY A 72 7.27 -5.03 10.79
N SER A 73 7.02 -4.77 12.08
CA SER A 73 5.76 -5.07 12.76
C SER A 73 5.06 -3.83 13.36
N LEU A 74 5.74 -2.67 13.45
CA LEU A 74 5.21 -1.53 14.23
C LEU A 74 4.81 -0.31 13.40
N SER A 75 5.20 -0.23 12.11
CA SER A 75 4.72 0.85 11.24
C SER A 75 3.40 0.46 10.61
N GLY A 76 2.46 1.41 10.53
CA GLY A 76 1.18 1.21 9.86
C GLY A 76 1.31 0.76 8.41
N ASP A 77 2.48 0.89 7.80
CA ASP A 77 2.81 0.35 6.47
C ASP A 77 2.75 -1.18 6.44
N TRP A 78 3.30 -1.91 7.42
CA TRP A 78 3.20 -3.38 7.44
C TRP A 78 1.74 -3.83 7.50
N LYS A 79 0.95 -3.22 8.39
CA LYS A 79 -0.47 -3.55 8.55
C LYS A 79 -1.24 -3.27 7.25
N GLU A 80 -0.90 -2.20 6.55
CA GLU A 80 -1.58 -1.81 5.31
C GLU A 80 -1.13 -2.67 4.12
N GLU A 81 0.14 -3.09 4.09
CA GLU A 81 0.69 -4.04 3.12
C GLU A 81 0.13 -5.46 3.32
N GLU A 82 -0.02 -5.91 4.57
CA GLU A 82 -0.68 -7.17 4.92
C GLU A 82 -2.14 -7.15 4.46
N ILE A 83 -2.86 -6.05 4.74
CA ILE A 83 -4.25 -5.86 4.30
C ILE A 83 -4.37 -5.84 2.77
N GLU A 84 -3.44 -5.20 2.06
CA GLU A 84 -3.43 -5.17 0.60
C GLU A 84 -3.17 -6.56 0.01
N LYS A 85 -2.25 -7.31 0.61
CA LYS A 85 -1.95 -8.70 0.24
C LYS A 85 -3.15 -9.62 0.47
N GLU A 86 -3.85 -9.43 1.59
CA GLU A 86 -5.06 -10.19 1.93
C GLU A 86 -6.23 -9.81 1.00
N MET A 87 -6.37 -8.53 0.63
CA MET A 87 -7.34 -8.10 -0.38
C MET A 87 -7.05 -8.68 -1.77
N LEU A 88 -5.77 -8.75 -2.17
CA LEU A 88 -5.36 -9.41 -3.42
C LEU A 88 -5.71 -10.91 -3.41
N ASP A 89 -5.49 -11.60 -2.30
CA ASP A 89 -5.83 -13.02 -2.17
C ASP A 89 -7.36 -13.22 -2.24
N LEU A 90 -8.14 -12.35 -1.59
CA LEU A 90 -9.60 -12.36 -1.69
C LEU A 90 -10.08 -12.08 -3.12
N TYR A 91 -9.45 -11.14 -3.83
CA TYR A 91 -9.78 -10.83 -5.23
C TYR A 91 -9.48 -12.01 -6.14
N ARG A 92 -8.34 -12.68 -5.92
CA ARG A 92 -7.93 -13.89 -6.66
C ARG A 92 -8.91 -15.04 -6.44
N ARG A 93 -9.28 -15.31 -5.18
CA ARG A 93 -10.30 -16.33 -4.85
C ARG A 93 -11.69 -16.00 -5.39
N ARG A 94 -12.03 -14.71 -5.53
CA ARG A 94 -13.29 -14.28 -6.14
C ARG A 94 -13.25 -14.49 -7.66
N LYS A 95 -12.13 -14.16 -8.30
CA LYS A 95 -11.91 -14.41 -9.74
C LYS A 95 -11.96 -15.90 -10.07
N ASP A 96 -11.31 -16.75 -9.27
CA ASP A 96 -11.34 -18.20 -9.46
C ASP A 96 -12.75 -18.78 -9.27
N ARG A 97 -13.54 -18.24 -8.33
CA ARG A 97 -14.95 -18.62 -8.17
C ARG A 97 -15.82 -18.18 -9.35
N LEU A 98 -15.59 -16.99 -9.89
CA LEU A 98 -16.29 -16.51 -11.09
C LEU A 98 -15.95 -17.37 -12.31
N SER A 99 -14.67 -17.73 -12.48
CA SER A 99 -14.22 -18.65 -13.54
C SER A 99 -14.89 -20.02 -13.42
N LYS A 100 -15.00 -20.56 -12.20
CA LYS A 100 -15.68 -21.84 -11.93
C LYS A 100 -17.18 -21.79 -12.18
N LEU A 101 -17.83 -20.66 -11.91
CA LEU A 101 -19.26 -20.46 -12.18
C LEU A 101 -19.54 -20.38 -13.68
N ASP A 102 -18.64 -19.76 -14.44
CA ASP A 102 -18.72 -19.68 -15.90
C ASP A 102 -18.56 -21.08 -16.54
N GLU A 103 -17.58 -21.86 -16.06
CA GLU A 103 -17.37 -23.26 -16.48
C GLU A 103 -18.56 -24.17 -16.12
N LEU A 104 -19.15 -24.01 -14.93
CA LEU A 104 -20.36 -24.73 -14.52
C LEU A 104 -21.56 -24.38 -15.42
N SER A 105 -21.77 -23.09 -15.68
CA SER A 105 -22.83 -22.61 -16.59
C SER A 105 -22.71 -23.21 -17.99
N GLU A 106 -21.50 -23.24 -18.56
CA GLU A 106 -21.30 -23.83 -19.89
C GLU A 106 -21.56 -25.34 -19.92
N SER A 107 -21.18 -26.07 -18.85
CA SER A 107 -21.47 -27.50 -18.72
C SER A 107 -22.97 -27.80 -18.54
N GLU A 108 -23.70 -27.01 -17.74
CA GLU A 108 -25.14 -27.17 -17.53
C GLU A 108 -25.93 -26.93 -18.83
N ILE A 109 -25.50 -25.98 -19.65
CA ILE A 109 -26.09 -25.71 -20.98
C ILE A 109 -25.84 -26.89 -21.93
N LEU A 110 -24.67 -27.53 -21.86
CA LEU A 110 -24.35 -28.72 -22.67
C LEU A 110 -25.19 -29.93 -22.26
N GLU A 111 -25.36 -30.18 -20.96
CA GLU A 111 -26.20 -31.27 -20.44
C GLU A 111 -27.68 -31.10 -20.83
N LEU A 112 -28.22 -29.88 -20.74
CA LEU A 112 -29.59 -29.57 -21.17
C LEU A 112 -29.80 -29.85 -22.66
N LYS A 113 -28.82 -29.51 -23.50
CA LYS A 113 -28.88 -29.75 -24.95
C LYS A 113 -28.84 -31.23 -25.31
N GLU A 114 -28.12 -32.05 -24.55
CA GLU A 114 -28.11 -33.51 -24.74
C GLU A 114 -29.43 -34.15 -24.33
N LEU A 115 -30.03 -33.72 -23.22
CA LEU A 115 -31.35 -34.19 -22.78
C LEU A 115 -32.45 -33.85 -23.79
N GLU A 116 -32.39 -32.65 -24.40
CA GLU A 116 -33.34 -32.24 -25.43
C GLU A 116 -33.19 -33.08 -26.71
N ARG A 117 -31.96 -33.41 -27.12
CA ARG A 117 -31.71 -34.31 -28.25
C ARG A 117 -32.26 -35.72 -28.03
N ILE A 118 -32.07 -36.29 -26.82
CA ILE A 118 -32.57 -37.63 -26.49
C ILE A 118 -34.11 -37.65 -26.50
N ARG A 119 -34.74 -36.58 -26.01
CA ARG A 119 -36.20 -36.44 -26.04
C ARG A 119 -36.73 -36.36 -27.47
N GLU A 120 -36.05 -35.60 -28.33
CA GLU A 120 -36.38 -35.53 -29.76
C GLU A 120 -36.24 -36.92 -30.40
N GLU A 121 -35.13 -37.65 -30.18
CA GLU A 121 -34.99 -39.02 -30.70
C GLU A 121 -36.10 -39.99 -30.24
N GLN A 122 -36.57 -39.89 -28.99
CA GLN A 122 -37.71 -40.70 -28.52
C GLN A 122 -39.04 -40.33 -29.17
N GLU A 123 -39.30 -39.04 -29.39
CA GLU A 123 -40.55 -38.55 -29.98
C GLU A 123 -40.68 -38.99 -31.46
N TRP A 124 -39.55 -39.07 -32.18
CA TRP A 124 -39.52 -39.59 -33.55
C TRP A 124 -39.69 -41.11 -33.65
N ASP A 125 -39.33 -41.86 -32.60
CA ASP A 125 -39.47 -43.33 -32.56
C ASP A 125 -40.92 -43.73 -32.22
N GLU A 126 -41.65 -42.89 -31.46
CA GLU A 126 -43.09 -43.09 -31.15
C GLU A 126 -44.01 -42.79 -32.35
N ASP A 127 -43.62 -41.90 -33.27
CA ASP A 127 -44.38 -41.57 -34.49
C ASP A 127 -44.26 -42.64 -35.60
N LEU A 128 -43.38 -43.64 -35.44
CA LEU A 128 -43.14 -44.71 -36.42
C LEU A 128 -43.88 -46.04 -36.11
N VAL A 129 -44.75 -46.08 -35.08
CA VAL A 129 -45.51 -47.28 -34.66
C VAL A 129 -47.00 -47.20 -34.99
#